data_AF-A0A357XZR6-F1
#
_entry.id   AF-A0A357XZR6-F1
#
_cell.length_a   1.000
_cell.length_b   1.000
_cell.length_c   1.000
_cell.angle_alpha   90.00
_cell.angle_beta   90.00
_cell.angle_gamma   90.00
#
_symmetry.space_group_name_H-M   'P 1'
#
loop_
_entity.id
_entity.type
_entity.pdbx_description
1 polymer ?
#
loop_
_entity_poly.entity_id
_entity_poly.type
_entity_poly.pdbx_seq_one_letter_code
_entity_poly.pdbx_strand_id
1 'polypeptide(L)'
;MNAPLRKQIYLLLIAISAGLMLGRIIAVDRVDVHELERNRLERISRQLTEKRDRLEREHRDPAAIDAEMIKTEADLRRNAALSSPMFCANDRSRWCTIRALVEPDKRVVRAKRLVDDLAPGASAPEPEYETVWFAIDKVQNEKGWNTIDMVKHPLPDDPDGPGYLYSSKPPLLVVLMAIPYAVMYHGSGGLISLGNDPYVAVRTTLVIINLIPILFSWGILSRLIERYGTTDWGRIFTMGVVCFGTFLSTFVVTLNNHL
;
A
#
# COMPACT_ATOMS: atom_id res chain seq x y z
N MET A 1 7.16 32.44 -32.29
CA MET A 1 6.75 32.56 -30.87
C MET A 1 8.00 32.63 -30.02
N ASN A 2 8.10 33.58 -29.09
CA ASN A 2 9.33 33.74 -28.30
C ASN A 2 9.47 32.63 -27.25
N ALA A 3 10.70 32.26 -26.91
CA ALA A 3 11.00 31.15 -26.00
C ALA A 3 10.31 31.24 -24.62
N PRO A 4 10.15 32.42 -23.99
CA PRO A 4 9.41 32.52 -22.73
C PRO A 4 7.95 32.09 -22.84
N LEU A 5 7.28 32.46 -23.93
CA LEU A 5 5.88 32.10 -24.16
C LEU A 5 5.71 30.59 -24.39
N ARG A 6 6.65 29.92 -25.09
CA ARG A 6 6.64 28.44 -25.19
C ARG A 6 6.76 27.77 -23.84
N LYS A 7 7.69 28.24 -23.00
CA LYS A 7 7.90 27.69 -21.65
C LYS A 7 6.65 27.84 -20.78
N GLN A 8 5.93 28.96 -20.89
CA GLN A 8 4.64 29.14 -20.22
C GLN A 8 3.59 28.15 -20.71
N ILE A 9 3.51 27.90 -22.02
CA ILE A 9 2.60 26.88 -22.58
C ILE A 9 2.97 25.49 -22.06
N TYR A 10 4.26 25.13 -22.00
CA TYR A 10 4.67 23.82 -21.46
C TYR A 10 4.29 23.66 -20.00
N LEU A 11 4.50 24.70 -19.20
CA LEU A 11 4.11 24.70 -17.80
C LEU A 11 2.59 24.48 -17.65
N LEU A 12 1.79 25.14 -18.49
CA LEU A 12 0.33 24.95 -18.49
C LEU A 12 -0.05 23.50 -18.85
N LEU A 13 0.53 22.93 -19.91
CA LEU A 13 0.26 21.55 -20.31
C LEU A 13 0.66 20.54 -19.23
N ILE A 14 1.82 20.74 -18.60
CA ILE A 14 2.29 19.93 -17.47
C ILE A 14 1.30 20.05 -16.30
N ALA A 15 0.91 21.26 -15.92
CA ALA A 15 0.03 21.50 -14.78
C ALA A 15 -1.34 20.84 -14.97
N ILE A 16 -1.92 20.93 -16.17
CA ILE A 16 -3.19 20.28 -16.50
C ILE A 16 -3.05 18.75 -16.39
N SER A 17 -2.02 18.17 -17.02
CA SER A 17 -1.84 16.71 -16.98
C SER A 17 -1.54 16.19 -15.57
N ALA A 18 -0.72 16.93 -14.80
CA ALA A 18 -0.43 16.63 -13.40
C ALA A 18 -1.70 16.67 -12.54
N GLY A 19 -2.56 17.68 -12.73
CA GLY A 19 -3.84 17.81 -12.04
C GLY A 19 -4.78 16.64 -12.34
N LEU A 20 -4.84 16.20 -13.60
CA LEU A 20 -5.62 15.01 -13.99
C LEU A 20 -5.09 13.74 -13.32
N MET A 21 -3.77 13.54 -13.31
CA MET A 21 -3.15 12.38 -12.67
C MET A 21 -3.36 12.39 -11.15
N LEU A 22 -3.18 13.53 -10.50
CA LEU A 22 -3.41 13.68 -9.06
C LEU A 22 -4.88 13.44 -8.71
N GLY A 23 -5.81 14.00 -9.49
CA GLY A 23 -7.24 13.76 -9.33
C GLY A 23 -7.60 12.28 -9.43
N ARG A 24 -6.96 11.55 -10.36
CA ARG A 24 -7.12 10.10 -10.48
C ARG A 24 -6.57 9.36 -9.25
N ILE A 25 -5.38 9.69 -8.75
CA ILE A 25 -4.82 9.06 -7.53
C ILE A 25 -5.77 9.26 -6.34
N ILE A 26 -6.34 10.45 -6.19
CA ILE A 26 -7.27 10.76 -5.11
C ILE A 26 -8.61 10.03 -5.30
N ALA A 27 -9.09 9.92 -6.53
CA ALA A 27 -10.37 9.26 -6.85
C ALA A 27 -10.31 7.73 -6.81
N VAL A 28 -9.12 7.11 -6.68
CA VAL A 28 -8.99 5.66 -6.62
C VAL A 28 -9.73 5.12 -5.40
N ASP A 29 -10.72 4.29 -5.69
CA ASP A 29 -11.47 3.50 -4.73
C ASP A 29 -12.05 2.24 -5.40
N ARG A 30 -12.37 1.22 -4.60
CA ARG A 30 -13.03 -0.01 -5.08
C ARG A 30 -14.54 0.20 -5.18
N VAL A 31 -14.99 0.47 -6.41
CA VAL A 31 -16.42 0.72 -6.69
C VAL A 31 -17.28 -0.53 -6.49
N ASP A 32 -16.73 -1.73 -6.68
CA ASP A 32 -17.45 -3.01 -6.66
C ASP A 32 -17.97 -3.42 -5.27
N VAL A 33 -17.45 -2.80 -4.21
CA VAL A 33 -17.80 -3.13 -2.82
C VAL A 33 -18.59 -2.04 -2.11
N HIS A 34 -18.85 -0.91 -2.78
CA HIS A 34 -19.39 0.29 -2.14
C HIS A 34 -20.80 0.08 -1.58
N GLU A 35 -21.69 -0.57 -2.34
CA GLU A 35 -23.04 -0.91 -1.84
C GLU A 35 -23.00 -1.93 -0.70
N LEU A 36 -22.06 -2.87 -0.78
CA LEU A 36 -21.92 -3.95 0.19
C LEU A 36 -21.35 -3.42 1.51
N GLU A 37 -20.42 -2.47 1.44
CA GLU A 37 -19.92 -1.70 2.57
C GLU A 37 -21.01 -0.83 3.20
N ARG A 38 -21.76 -0.06 2.40
CA ARG A 38 -22.88 0.74 2.89
C ARG A 38 -23.87 -0.11 3.67
N ASN A 39 -24.29 -1.23 3.08
CA ASN A 39 -25.20 -2.19 3.72
C ASN A 39 -24.63 -2.79 5.02
N ARG A 40 -23.31 -2.95 5.14
CA ARG A 40 -22.66 -3.42 6.38
C ARG A 40 -22.62 -2.32 7.43
N LEU A 41 -22.26 -1.11 7.05
CA LEU A 41 -22.20 0.05 7.95
C LEU A 41 -23.59 0.35 8.55
N GLU A 42 -24.65 0.27 7.75
CA GLU A 42 -26.03 0.44 8.22
C GLU A 42 -26.45 -0.61 9.26
N ARG A 43 -25.89 -1.82 9.21
CA ARG A 43 -26.17 -2.90 10.18
C ARG A 43 -25.44 -2.74 11.51
N ILE A 44 -24.39 -1.91 11.58
CA ILE A 44 -23.56 -1.75 12.79
C ILE A 44 -24.39 -1.22 13.95
N SER A 45 -25.22 -0.20 13.72
CA SER A 45 -26.06 0.38 14.76
C SER A 45 -26.94 -0.68 15.43
N ARG A 46 -27.61 -1.52 14.61
CA ARG A 46 -28.42 -2.64 15.09
C ARG A 46 -27.59 -3.66 15.88
N GLN A 47 -26.42 -4.05 15.37
CA GLN A 47 -25.54 -5.01 16.06
C GLN A 47 -25.01 -4.47 17.39
N LEU A 48 -24.74 -3.18 17.49
CA LEU A 48 -24.31 -2.54 18.73
C LEU A 48 -25.45 -2.50 19.75
N THR A 49 -26.67 -2.16 19.34
CA THR A 49 -27.85 -2.22 20.24
C THR A 49 -28.06 -3.64 20.75
N GLU A 50 -28.09 -4.63 19.87
CA GLU A 50 -28.27 -6.04 20.25
C GLU A 50 -27.18 -6.53 21.22
N LYS A 51 -25.92 -6.11 21.03
CA LYS A 51 -24.82 -6.46 21.93
C LYS A 51 -24.95 -5.77 23.28
N ARG A 52 -25.31 -4.49 23.30
CA ARG A 52 -25.54 -3.73 24.54
C ARG A 52 -26.64 -4.38 25.38
N ASP A 53 -27.80 -4.66 24.78
CA ASP A 53 -28.93 -5.30 25.45
C ASP A 53 -28.58 -6.68 26.01
N ARG A 54 -27.66 -7.41 25.36
CA ARG A 54 -27.15 -8.69 25.87
C ARG A 54 -26.25 -8.49 27.10
N LEU A 55 -25.33 -7.54 27.05
CA LEU A 55 -24.41 -7.26 28.16
C LEU A 55 -25.14 -6.69 29.39
N GLU A 56 -26.17 -5.88 29.18
CA GLU A 56 -27.04 -5.39 30.25
C GLU A 56 -27.83 -6.54 30.91
N ARG A 57 -28.34 -7.50 30.12
CA ARG A 57 -28.97 -8.72 30.65
C ARG A 57 -28.01 -9.63 31.42
N GLU A 58 -26.74 -9.66 31.04
CA GLU A 58 -25.67 -10.36 31.77
C GLU A 58 -25.26 -9.65 33.09
N HIS A 59 -25.90 -8.53 33.45
CA HIS A 59 -25.63 -7.75 34.65
C HIS A 59 -24.16 -7.32 34.78
N ARG A 60 -23.50 -7.02 33.66
CA ARG A 60 -22.15 -6.48 33.67
C ARG A 60 -22.13 -5.05 34.22
N ASP A 61 -21.01 -4.69 34.83
CA ASP A 61 -20.74 -3.33 35.28
C ASP A 61 -20.83 -2.32 34.12
N PRO A 62 -21.55 -1.19 34.25
CA PRO A 62 -21.72 -0.22 33.17
C PRO A 62 -20.40 0.26 32.53
N ALA A 63 -19.34 0.45 33.31
CA ALA A 63 -18.04 0.87 32.78
C ALA A 63 -17.40 -0.20 31.89
N ALA A 64 -17.59 -1.48 32.23
CA ALA A 64 -17.13 -2.61 31.42
C ALA A 64 -17.95 -2.76 30.13
N ILE A 65 -19.25 -2.44 30.18
CA ILE A 65 -20.11 -2.41 28.99
C ILE A 65 -19.61 -1.34 28.01
N ASP A 66 -19.38 -0.11 28.48
CA ASP A 66 -18.93 0.99 27.62
C ASP A 66 -17.58 0.70 26.95
N ALA A 67 -16.61 0.16 27.71
CA ALA A 67 -15.31 -0.24 27.17
C ALA A 67 -15.44 -1.33 26.08
N GLU A 68 -16.28 -2.34 26.32
CA GLU A 68 -16.55 -3.42 25.36
C GLU A 68 -17.30 -2.89 24.11
N MET A 69 -18.20 -1.92 24.28
CA MET A 69 -18.94 -1.30 23.18
C MET A 69 -18.01 -0.50 22.26
N ILE A 70 -17.09 0.29 22.81
CA ILE A 70 -16.08 1.04 22.04
C ILE A 70 -15.23 0.07 21.20
N LYS A 71 -14.76 -1.01 21.83
CA LYS A 71 -13.96 -2.04 21.15
C LYS A 71 -14.76 -2.72 20.03
N THR A 72 -16.01 -3.10 20.32
CA THR A 72 -16.89 -3.76 19.35
C THR A 72 -17.20 -2.86 18.17
N GLU A 73 -17.51 -1.59 18.41
CA GLU A 73 -17.78 -0.64 17.35
C GLU A 73 -16.57 -0.48 16.43
N ALA A 74 -15.37 -0.34 17.01
CA ALA A 74 -14.13 -0.28 16.24
C ALA A 74 -13.94 -1.55 15.39
N ASP A 75 -14.18 -2.74 15.95
CA ASP A 75 -14.08 -4.02 15.24
C ASP A 75 -15.12 -4.16 14.12
N LEU A 76 -16.37 -3.76 14.36
CA LEU A 76 -17.45 -3.82 13.38
C LEU A 76 -17.20 -2.85 12.23
N ARG A 77 -16.77 -1.61 12.52
CA ARG A 77 -16.43 -0.62 11.48
C ARG A 77 -15.26 -1.10 10.63
N ARG A 78 -14.18 -1.60 11.26
CA ARG A 78 -13.04 -2.22 10.55
C ARG A 78 -13.48 -3.39 9.67
N ASN A 79 -14.44 -4.18 10.12
CA ASN A 79 -14.97 -5.31 9.35
C ASN A 79 -15.95 -4.91 8.24
N ALA A 80 -16.64 -3.79 8.39
CA ALA A 80 -17.56 -3.26 7.40
C ALA A 80 -16.83 -2.58 6.25
N ALA A 81 -15.70 -1.92 6.53
CA ALA A 81 -14.82 -1.33 5.52
C ALA A 81 -14.34 -2.39 4.53
N LEU A 82 -14.74 -2.25 3.27
CA LEU A 82 -14.34 -3.11 2.16
C LEU A 82 -13.57 -2.34 1.10
N SER A 83 -13.81 -1.03 1.04
CA SER A 83 -13.14 -0.07 0.18
C SER A 83 -11.64 -0.09 0.49
N SER A 84 -10.84 0.00 -0.57
CA SER A 84 -9.40 -0.09 -0.49
C SER A 84 -8.78 0.77 -1.59
N PRO A 85 -7.67 1.46 -1.31
CA PRO A 85 -6.91 2.15 -2.36
C PRO A 85 -6.14 1.19 -3.27
N MET A 86 -6.19 -0.12 -3.02
CA MET A 86 -5.46 -1.14 -3.78
C MET A 86 -6.36 -1.77 -4.83
N PHE A 87 -6.01 -1.58 -6.11
CA PHE A 87 -6.93 -1.77 -7.23
C PHE A 87 -7.24 -3.24 -7.54
N CYS A 88 -6.28 -4.14 -7.32
CA CYS A 88 -6.42 -5.56 -7.64
C CYS A 88 -5.53 -6.44 -6.77
N ALA A 89 -5.68 -7.76 -6.90
CA ALA A 89 -4.81 -8.71 -6.17
C ALA A 89 -3.33 -8.51 -6.49
N ASN A 90 -3.00 -8.18 -7.75
CA ASN A 90 -1.64 -7.90 -8.20
C ASN A 90 -1.04 -6.70 -7.45
N ASP A 91 -1.78 -5.62 -7.33
CA ASP A 91 -1.40 -4.43 -6.57
C ASP A 91 -1.23 -4.77 -5.08
N ARG A 92 -2.22 -5.46 -4.48
CA ARG A 92 -2.17 -5.89 -3.07
C ARG A 92 -0.94 -6.73 -2.73
N SER A 93 -0.47 -7.59 -3.65
CA SER A 93 0.72 -8.42 -3.44
C SER A 93 1.97 -7.58 -3.13
N ARG A 94 2.13 -6.44 -3.81
CA ARG A 94 3.24 -5.51 -3.58
C ARG A 94 3.08 -4.77 -2.25
N TRP A 95 1.87 -4.30 -1.95
CA TRP A 95 1.57 -3.65 -0.67
C TRP A 95 1.76 -4.59 0.51
N CYS A 96 1.45 -5.88 0.37
CA CYS A 96 1.74 -6.88 1.40
C CYS A 96 3.24 -6.93 1.73
N THR A 97 4.07 -6.91 0.69
CA THR A 97 5.53 -6.93 0.84
C THR A 97 6.02 -5.65 1.51
N ILE A 98 5.56 -4.48 1.06
CA ILE A 98 5.89 -3.18 1.67
C ILE A 98 5.54 -3.19 3.15
N ARG A 99 4.36 -3.70 3.50
CA ARG A 99 3.89 -3.78 4.88
C ARG A 99 4.75 -4.73 5.72
N ALA A 100 5.08 -5.91 5.20
CA ALA A 100 5.95 -6.87 5.88
C ALA A 100 7.38 -6.33 6.11
N LEU A 101 7.89 -5.48 5.21
CA LEU A 101 9.20 -4.84 5.37
C LEU A 101 9.18 -3.75 6.45
N VAL A 102 8.13 -2.94 6.49
CA VAL A 102 8.08 -1.72 7.32
C VAL A 102 7.46 -1.93 8.69
N GLU A 103 6.35 -2.67 8.79
CA GLU A 103 5.61 -2.87 10.03
C GLU A 103 6.17 -4.04 10.85
N PRO A 104 6.77 -3.82 12.04
CA PRO A 104 7.43 -4.88 12.80
C PRO A 104 6.50 -6.01 13.24
N ASP A 105 5.24 -5.70 13.57
CA ASP A 105 4.25 -6.71 13.99
C ASP A 105 3.85 -7.65 12.83
N LYS A 106 4.03 -7.19 11.59
CA LYS A 106 3.73 -7.95 10.37
C LYS A 106 4.88 -8.82 9.88
N ARG A 107 6.08 -8.68 10.46
CA ARG A 107 7.21 -9.52 10.12
C ARG A 107 6.97 -10.96 10.56
N VAL A 108 7.16 -11.89 9.64
CA VAL A 108 7.19 -13.32 9.96
C VAL A 108 8.52 -13.61 10.64
N VAL A 109 8.48 -14.40 11.71
CA VAL A 109 9.67 -14.82 12.45
C VAL A 109 9.73 -16.33 12.49
N ARG A 110 10.96 -16.88 12.51
CA ARG A 110 11.22 -18.30 12.72
C ARG A 110 12.23 -18.50 13.84
N ALA A 111 12.17 -19.64 14.51
CA ALA A 111 13.21 -20.03 15.43
C ALA A 111 14.49 -20.30 14.63
N LYS A 112 15.60 -19.70 15.05
CA LYS A 112 16.92 -19.96 14.49
C LYS A 112 17.28 -21.40 14.85
N ARG A 113 17.71 -22.17 13.85
CA ARG A 113 18.21 -23.52 14.10
C ARG A 113 19.48 -23.38 14.94
N LEU A 114 19.41 -23.80 16.20
CA LEU A 114 20.60 -23.93 17.03
C LEU A 114 21.47 -25.00 16.36
N VAL A 115 22.68 -24.61 15.97
CA VAL A 115 23.70 -25.57 15.52
C VAL A 115 23.99 -26.49 16.70
N ASP A 116 24.06 -27.79 16.42
CA ASP A 116 24.28 -28.88 17.38
C ASP A 116 25.65 -28.77 18.08
N ASP A 117 25.79 -27.83 19.03
CA ASP A 117 26.96 -27.70 19.92
C ASP A 117 26.54 -27.63 21.40
N LEU A 118 25.38 -28.21 21.75
CA LEU A 118 24.97 -28.33 23.15
C LEU A 118 25.76 -29.44 23.83
N ALA A 119 26.71 -29.03 24.69
CA ALA A 119 27.41 -29.94 25.58
C ALA A 119 26.39 -30.79 26.40
N PRO A 120 26.66 -32.08 26.63
CA PRO A 120 25.74 -32.94 27.37
C PRO A 120 25.47 -32.37 28.77
N GLY A 121 24.20 -32.06 29.07
CA GLY A 121 23.77 -31.51 30.35
C GLY A 121 23.49 -30.00 30.37
N ALA A 122 23.70 -29.28 29.26
CA ALA A 122 23.28 -27.88 29.15
C ALA A 122 21.74 -27.78 29.00
N SER A 123 21.12 -26.88 29.77
CA SER A 123 19.73 -26.46 29.56
C SER A 123 19.57 -25.92 28.15
N ALA A 124 18.51 -26.33 27.44
CA ALA A 124 18.20 -25.82 26.11
C ALA A 124 18.22 -24.27 26.14
N PRO A 125 18.96 -23.60 25.23
CA PRO A 125 18.95 -22.15 25.14
C PRO A 125 17.52 -21.65 24.89
N GLU A 126 17.20 -20.44 25.34
CA GLU A 126 15.98 -19.80 24.86
C GLU A 126 16.01 -19.72 23.32
N PRO A 127 14.88 -19.98 22.64
CA PRO A 127 14.84 -19.94 21.20
C PRO A 127 15.13 -18.52 20.71
N GLU A 128 16.25 -18.36 19.99
CA GLU A 128 16.52 -17.12 19.25
C GLU A 128 15.61 -17.09 18.02
N TYR A 129 14.96 -15.95 17.77
CA TYR A 129 14.09 -15.78 16.61
C TYR A 129 14.73 -14.83 15.59
N GLU A 130 14.56 -15.15 14.31
CA GLU A 130 14.98 -14.27 13.23
C GLU A 130 13.82 -13.92 12.30
N THR A 131 13.93 -12.76 11.64
CA THR A 131 12.92 -12.29 10.70
C THR A 131 13.10 -12.98 9.36
N VAL A 132 12.01 -13.54 8.84
CA VAL A 132 11.93 -14.00 7.45
C VAL A 132 11.55 -12.81 6.58
N TRP A 133 12.55 -12.14 6.02
CA TRP A 133 12.33 -10.97 5.18
C TRP A 133 11.49 -11.30 3.95
N PHE A 134 10.67 -10.33 3.50
CA PHE A 134 9.74 -10.43 2.38
C PHE A 134 8.59 -11.43 2.54
N ALA A 135 8.56 -12.24 3.61
CA ALA A 135 7.45 -13.14 3.86
C ALA A 135 6.18 -12.35 4.21
N ILE A 136 5.10 -12.63 3.49
CA ILE A 136 3.83 -11.91 3.58
C ILE A 136 2.76 -12.70 4.33
N ASP A 137 3.08 -13.85 4.92
CA ASP A 137 2.13 -14.78 5.54
C ASP A 137 1.18 -14.09 6.54
N LYS A 138 1.74 -13.23 7.41
CA LYS A 138 0.93 -12.48 8.38
C LYS A 138 -0.02 -11.50 7.72
N VAL A 139 0.45 -10.76 6.71
CA VAL A 139 -0.33 -9.72 6.03
C VAL A 139 -1.40 -10.32 5.14
N GLN A 140 -1.07 -11.36 4.37
CA GLN A 140 -1.98 -12.04 3.45
C GLN A 140 -3.22 -12.62 4.14
N ASN A 141 -3.07 -13.06 5.39
CA ASN A 141 -4.15 -13.62 6.19
C ASN A 141 -5.08 -12.54 6.78
N GLU A 142 -4.70 -11.26 6.69
CA GLU A 142 -5.57 -10.17 7.11
C GLU A 142 -6.69 -9.93 6.09
N LYS A 143 -7.86 -9.57 6.62
CA LYS A 143 -9.03 -9.27 5.80
C LYS A 143 -8.72 -8.09 4.87
N GLY A 144 -9.04 -8.25 3.58
CA GLY A 144 -8.82 -7.21 2.56
C GLY A 144 -7.41 -7.17 1.98
N TRP A 145 -6.47 -7.95 2.52
CA TRP A 145 -5.08 -8.03 2.05
C TRP A 145 -4.81 -9.22 1.13
N ASN A 146 -5.79 -10.10 0.97
CA ASN A 146 -5.63 -11.31 0.19
C ASN A 146 -5.25 -11.04 -1.28
N THR A 147 -4.12 -11.57 -1.72
CA THR A 147 -3.70 -11.64 -3.11
C THR A 147 -3.73 -13.08 -3.64
N ILE A 148 -3.77 -13.24 -4.96
CA ILE A 148 -3.51 -14.51 -5.68
C ILE A 148 -2.09 -14.54 -6.24
N ASP A 149 -1.42 -13.38 -6.31
CA ASP A 149 -0.11 -13.19 -6.90
C ASP A 149 0.98 -13.45 -5.86
N MET A 150 1.10 -14.70 -5.40
CA MET A 150 2.10 -15.13 -4.42
C MET A 150 2.75 -16.45 -4.83
N VAL A 151 3.91 -16.71 -4.26
CA VAL A 151 4.64 -17.98 -4.39
C VAL A 151 4.99 -18.49 -3.01
N LYS A 152 4.88 -19.79 -2.80
CA LYS A 152 5.33 -20.45 -1.57
C LYS A 152 6.71 -21.05 -1.80
N HIS A 153 7.70 -20.70 -0.98
CA HIS A 153 9.06 -21.23 -1.12
C HIS A 153 9.66 -21.54 0.27
N PRO A 154 10.33 -22.69 0.46
CA PRO A 154 11.13 -22.95 1.67
C PRO A 154 12.33 -22.01 1.75
N LEU A 155 12.97 -21.91 2.91
CA LEU A 155 14.19 -21.12 3.01
C LEU A 155 15.38 -21.95 2.49
N PRO A 156 16.42 -21.32 1.90
CA PRO A 156 17.54 -22.06 1.32
C PRO A 156 18.28 -22.97 2.31
N ASP A 157 18.28 -22.60 3.58
CA ASP A 157 18.90 -23.33 4.69
C ASP A 157 17.95 -24.33 5.38
N ASP A 158 16.67 -24.36 5.00
CA ASP A 158 15.68 -25.34 5.45
C ASP A 158 14.76 -25.77 4.28
N PRO A 159 15.28 -26.54 3.31
CA PRO A 159 14.53 -26.91 2.10
C PRO A 159 13.27 -27.76 2.37
N ASP A 160 13.27 -28.54 3.46
CA ASP A 160 12.17 -29.41 3.86
C ASP A 160 11.17 -28.71 4.80
N GLY A 161 11.40 -27.43 5.11
CA GLY A 161 10.57 -26.64 6.00
C GLY A 161 9.17 -26.33 5.45
N PRO A 162 8.28 -25.73 6.27
CA PRO A 162 6.87 -25.50 5.92
C PRO A 162 6.66 -24.53 4.75
N GLY A 163 7.69 -23.78 4.34
CA GLY A 163 7.65 -22.77 3.29
C GLY A 163 6.91 -21.49 3.69
N TYR A 164 7.37 -20.35 3.16
CA TYR A 164 6.79 -19.03 3.42
C TYR A 164 6.17 -18.46 2.15
N LEU A 165 5.18 -17.59 2.31
CA LEU A 165 4.52 -16.92 1.22
C LEU A 165 5.27 -15.63 0.87
N TYR A 166 5.58 -15.45 -0.41
CA TYR A 166 6.23 -14.26 -0.95
C TYR A 166 5.39 -13.67 -2.08
N SER A 167 5.51 -12.36 -2.31
CA SER A 167 4.96 -11.76 -3.52
C SER A 167 5.62 -12.36 -4.77
N SER A 168 4.83 -12.65 -5.81
CA SER A 168 5.39 -13.09 -7.10
C SER A 168 6.04 -11.96 -7.90
N LYS A 169 6.08 -10.73 -7.36
CA LYS A 169 6.57 -9.53 -8.06
C LYS A 169 8.06 -9.26 -7.76
N PRO A 170 8.80 -8.65 -8.71
CA PRO A 170 10.20 -8.31 -8.48
C PRO A 170 10.39 -7.40 -7.24
N PRO A 171 11.40 -7.67 -6.39
CA PRO A 171 11.54 -7.01 -5.10
C PRO A 171 12.02 -5.55 -5.19
N LEU A 172 12.67 -5.15 -6.29
CA LEU A 172 13.31 -3.83 -6.37
C LEU A 172 12.31 -2.68 -6.20
N LEU A 173 11.20 -2.72 -6.93
CA LEU A 173 10.20 -1.64 -6.88
C LEU A 173 9.59 -1.54 -5.46
N VAL A 174 9.23 -2.67 -4.85
CA VAL A 174 8.61 -2.67 -3.52
C VAL A 174 9.57 -2.22 -2.43
N VAL A 175 10.88 -2.49 -2.56
CA VAL A 175 11.90 -1.97 -1.64
C VAL A 175 12.02 -0.45 -1.77
N LEU A 176 12.08 0.09 -2.99
CA LEU A 176 12.13 1.55 -3.20
C LEU A 176 10.88 2.24 -2.64
N MET A 177 9.72 1.61 -2.79
CA MET A 177 8.46 2.10 -2.24
C MET A 177 8.33 1.95 -0.73
N ALA A 178 8.99 0.97 -0.14
CA ALA A 178 9.02 0.81 1.31
C ALA A 178 9.69 2.01 1.99
N ILE A 179 10.59 2.74 1.31
CA ILE A 179 11.28 3.91 1.86
C ILE A 179 10.30 5.05 2.22
N PRO A 180 9.54 5.65 1.29
CA PRO A 180 8.60 6.72 1.64
C PRO A 180 7.53 6.25 2.62
N TYR A 181 7.10 4.98 2.53
CA TYR A 181 6.17 4.44 3.52
C TYR A 181 6.80 4.32 4.91
N ALA A 182 8.03 3.85 5.03
CA ALA A 182 8.77 3.76 6.29
C ALA A 182 8.95 5.14 6.94
N VAL A 183 9.21 6.18 6.14
CA VAL A 183 9.28 7.56 6.63
C VAL A 183 7.94 7.99 7.24
N MET A 184 6.81 7.72 6.57
CA MET A 184 5.48 8.04 7.11
C MET A 184 5.16 7.23 8.37
N TYR A 185 5.43 5.92 8.36
CA TYR A 185 5.13 5.04 9.47
C TYR A 185 5.97 5.36 10.71
N HIS A 186 7.31 5.36 10.58
CA HIS A 186 8.19 5.63 11.70
C HIS A 186 8.13 7.10 12.14
N GLY A 187 8.00 8.05 11.21
CA GLY A 187 7.89 9.47 11.51
C GLY A 187 6.60 9.84 12.26
N SER A 188 5.55 9.03 12.12
CA SER A 188 4.28 9.21 12.85
C SER A 188 4.18 8.31 14.09
N GLY A 189 5.24 7.59 14.47
CA GLY A 189 5.21 6.64 15.58
C GLY A 189 4.24 5.46 15.37
N GLY A 190 3.94 5.12 14.11
CA GLY A 190 3.00 4.06 13.74
C GLY A 190 1.53 4.49 13.64
N LEU A 191 1.22 5.79 13.81
CA LEU A 191 -0.13 6.31 13.61
C LEU A 191 -0.57 6.15 12.15
N ILE A 192 0.26 6.60 11.20
CA ILE A 192 0.03 6.41 9.76
C ILE A 192 0.56 5.02 9.39
N SER A 193 -0.33 4.04 9.35
CA SER A 193 -0.01 2.69 8.88
C SER A 193 -0.90 2.27 7.72
N LEU A 194 -0.45 1.31 6.94
CA LEU A 194 -1.25 0.70 5.88
C LEU A 194 -2.46 -0.05 6.46
N GLY A 195 -2.37 -0.52 7.71
CA GLY A 195 -3.49 -1.15 8.41
C GLY A 195 -4.58 -0.16 8.86
N ASN A 196 -4.19 1.04 9.32
CA ASN A 196 -5.12 2.02 9.88
C ASN A 196 -5.57 3.07 8.85
N ASP A 197 -4.64 3.61 8.08
CA ASP A 197 -4.82 4.72 7.15
C ASP A 197 -4.34 4.37 5.74
N PRO A 198 -4.87 3.30 5.12
CA PRO A 198 -4.37 2.78 3.84
C PRO A 198 -4.40 3.85 2.74
N TYR A 199 -5.44 4.69 2.68
CA TYR A 199 -5.55 5.72 1.65
C TYR A 199 -4.46 6.77 1.73
N VAL A 200 -4.11 7.23 2.93
CA VAL A 200 -3.05 8.23 3.12
C VAL A 200 -1.71 7.62 2.74
N ALA A 201 -1.41 6.43 3.24
CA ALA A 201 -0.16 5.72 2.96
C ALA A 201 0.01 5.42 1.46
N VAL A 202 -1.01 4.85 0.82
CA VAL A 202 -0.95 4.47 -0.61
C VAL A 202 -0.89 5.70 -1.51
N ARG A 203 -1.80 6.67 -1.36
CA ARG A 203 -1.85 7.85 -2.25
C ARG A 203 -0.58 8.68 -2.15
N THR A 204 -0.08 8.91 -0.94
CA THR A 204 1.17 9.65 -0.74
C THR A 204 2.36 8.95 -1.39
N THR A 205 2.44 7.63 -1.21
CA THR A 205 3.50 6.83 -1.84
C THR A 205 3.41 6.86 -3.37
N LEU A 206 2.21 6.76 -3.96
CA LEU A 206 2.02 6.85 -5.41
C LEU A 206 2.37 8.24 -5.95
N VAL A 207 2.06 9.32 -5.21
CA VAL A 207 2.50 10.67 -5.60
C VAL A 207 4.04 10.73 -5.64
N ILE A 208 4.71 10.19 -4.62
CA ILE A 208 6.17 10.24 -4.53
C ILE A 208 6.85 9.38 -5.60
N ILE A 209 6.36 8.16 -5.84
CA ILE A 209 7.04 7.17 -6.68
C ILE A 209 6.59 7.22 -8.15
N ASN A 210 5.37 7.70 -8.43
CA ASN A 210 4.87 7.80 -9.80
C ASN A 210 4.79 9.25 -10.28
N LEU A 211 4.06 10.12 -9.56
CA LEU A 211 3.78 11.47 -10.07
C LEU A 211 5.04 12.36 -10.10
N ILE A 212 5.82 12.39 -9.02
CA ILE A 212 7.03 13.23 -8.96
C ILE A 212 8.06 12.84 -10.05
N PRO A 213 8.40 11.54 -10.24
CA PRO A 213 9.31 11.15 -11.33
C PRO A 213 8.78 11.48 -12.72
N ILE A 214 7.47 11.37 -12.95
CA ILE A 214 6.87 11.78 -14.23
C ILE A 214 7.06 13.29 -14.44
N LEU A 215 6.75 14.13 -13.45
CA LEU A 215 6.95 15.58 -13.53
C LEU A 215 8.42 15.93 -13.80
N PHE A 216 9.34 15.24 -13.14
CA PHE A 216 10.77 15.40 -13.36
C PHE A 216 11.16 15.02 -14.80
N SER A 217 10.66 13.89 -15.30
CA SER A 217 10.90 13.44 -16.67
C SER A 217 10.37 14.44 -17.71
N TRP A 218 9.18 15.02 -17.51
CA TRP A 218 8.64 16.08 -18.36
C TRP A 218 9.48 17.36 -18.29
N GLY A 219 10.04 17.68 -17.12
CA GLY A 219 11.01 18.77 -16.96
C GLY A 219 12.28 18.57 -17.81
N ILE A 220 12.78 17.35 -17.91
CA ILE A 220 13.91 17.00 -18.78
C ILE A 220 13.48 17.03 -20.25
N LEU A 221 12.35 16.40 -20.59
CA LEU A 221 11.84 16.33 -21.96
C LEU A 221 11.56 17.72 -22.53
N SER A 222 10.99 18.64 -21.73
CA SER A 222 10.78 20.02 -22.17
C SER A 222 12.10 20.70 -22.56
N ARG A 223 13.20 20.46 -21.84
CA ARG A 223 14.53 20.97 -22.19
C ARG A 223 15.08 20.33 -23.47
N LEU A 224 14.86 19.03 -23.65
CA LEU A 224 15.27 18.32 -24.86
C LEU A 224 14.49 18.82 -26.09
N ILE A 225 13.18 19.00 -25.97
CA ILE A 225 12.31 19.53 -27.01
C ILE A 225 12.73 20.95 -27.40
N GLU A 226 13.06 21.79 -26.42
CA GLU A 226 13.58 23.14 -26.67
C GLU A 226 14.90 23.10 -27.46
N ARG A 227 15.81 22.19 -27.07
CA ARG A 227 17.13 22.05 -27.68
C ARG A 227 17.10 21.50 -29.11
N TYR A 228 16.25 20.51 -29.37
CA TYR A 228 16.28 19.75 -30.62
C TYR A 228 15.11 20.03 -31.57
N GLY A 229 14.02 20.61 -31.08
CA GLY A 229 12.92 21.00 -31.95
C GLY A 229 13.37 22.09 -32.93
N THR A 230 12.73 22.13 -34.10
CA THR A 230 13.04 23.11 -35.15
C THR A 230 11.95 24.18 -35.24
N THR A 231 10.68 23.76 -35.23
CA THR A 231 9.52 24.65 -35.36
C THR A 231 8.81 24.86 -34.01
N ASP A 232 8.16 26.01 -33.83
CA ASP A 232 7.37 26.28 -32.61
C ASP A 232 6.20 25.31 -32.46
N TRP A 233 5.48 25.08 -33.56
CA TRP A 233 4.36 24.16 -33.60
C TRP A 233 4.79 22.73 -33.25
N GLY A 234 5.89 22.24 -33.86
CA GLY A 234 6.40 20.89 -33.58
C GLY A 234 6.76 20.72 -32.12
N ARG A 235 7.43 21.71 -31.51
CA ARG A 235 7.79 21.64 -30.09
C ARG A 235 6.56 21.62 -29.16
N ILE A 236 5.57 22.48 -29.40
CA ILE A 236 4.32 22.50 -28.60
C ILE A 236 3.55 21.19 -28.77
N PHE A 237 3.42 20.73 -30.01
CA PHE A 237 2.74 19.48 -30.32
C PHE A 237 3.40 18.29 -29.61
N THR A 238 4.72 18.16 -29.71
CA THR A 238 5.47 17.11 -29.02
C THR A 238 5.28 17.17 -27.51
N MET A 239 5.30 18.37 -26.91
CA MET A 239 5.03 18.51 -25.48
C MET A 239 3.60 18.08 -25.11
N GLY A 240 2.62 18.40 -25.96
CA GLY A 240 1.24 17.92 -25.81
C GLY A 240 1.16 16.39 -25.84
N VAL A 241 1.85 15.73 -26.77
CA VAL A 241 1.92 14.26 -26.85
C VAL A 241 2.60 13.67 -25.62
N VAL A 242 3.67 14.28 -25.11
CA VAL A 242 4.34 13.84 -23.88
C VAL A 242 3.38 13.89 -22.68
N CYS A 243 2.60 14.97 -22.56
CA CYS A 243 1.66 15.16 -21.44
C CYS A 243 0.40 14.31 -21.55
N PHE A 244 -0.14 14.08 -22.76
CA PHE A 244 -1.49 13.51 -22.96
C PHE A 244 -1.55 12.29 -23.86
N GLY A 245 -0.56 12.10 -24.72
CA GLY A 245 -0.52 11.01 -25.71
C GLY A 245 0.08 9.70 -25.18
N THR A 246 0.42 9.63 -23.89
CA THR A 246 0.97 8.42 -23.27
C THR A 246 -0.02 7.79 -22.30
N PHE A 247 0.05 6.48 -22.14
CA PHE A 247 -0.73 5.74 -21.13
C PHE A 247 -0.23 5.97 -19.69
N LEU A 248 0.75 6.85 -19.46
CA LEU A 248 1.28 7.10 -18.11
C LEU A 248 0.20 7.54 -17.12
N SER A 249 -0.83 8.26 -17.59
CA SER A 249 -1.95 8.71 -16.76
C SER A 249 -2.84 7.58 -16.25
N THR A 250 -2.86 6.41 -16.91
CA THR A 250 -3.62 5.24 -16.45
C THR A 250 -2.79 4.41 -15.49
N PHE A 251 -1.46 4.43 -15.61
CA PHE A 251 -0.58 3.66 -14.74
C PHE A 251 -0.21 4.36 -13.44
N VAL A 252 -0.30 5.70 -13.37
CA VAL A 252 0.09 6.49 -12.19
C VAL A 252 -0.67 6.10 -10.90
N VAL A 253 -1.86 5.51 -11.04
CA VAL A 253 -2.78 5.18 -9.95
C VAL A 253 -2.57 3.80 -9.30
N THR A 254 -1.72 2.95 -9.85
CA THR A 254 -1.55 1.57 -9.35
C THR A 254 -0.10 1.13 -9.42
N LEU A 255 0.25 0.06 -8.72
CA LEU A 255 1.50 -0.66 -8.95
C LEU A 255 1.27 -1.74 -10.00
N ASN A 256 1.38 -1.35 -11.26
CA ASN A 256 1.16 -2.27 -12.37
C ASN A 256 2.42 -3.08 -12.72
N ASN A 257 2.22 -4.24 -13.34
CA ASN A 257 3.26 -5.08 -13.96
C ASN A 257 3.19 -5.09 -15.49
N HIS A 258 2.18 -4.48 -16.10
CA HIS A 258 2.12 -4.32 -17.56
C HIS A 258 2.81 -3.01 -17.93
N LEU A 259 4.08 -3.12 -18.33
CA LEU A 259 4.71 -2.17 -19.24
C LEU A 259 4.01 -2.23 -20.60
#